data_AF-A0A2S4VC51-F1
#
_entry.id   AF-A0A2S4VC51-F1
#
_cell.length_a   1.000
_cell.length_b   1.000
_cell.length_c   1.000
_cell.angle_alpha   90.00
_cell.angle_beta   90.00
_cell.angle_gamma   90.00
#
_symmetry.space_group_name_H-M   'P 1'
#
loop_
_entity.id
_entity.type
_entity.pdbx_description
1 polymer ?
#
loop_
_entity_poly.entity_id
_entity_poly.type
_entity_poly.pdbx_seq_one_letter_code
_entity_poly.pdbx_strand_id
1 'polypeptide(L)'
;MRVNYQQELFQLRTTIESFNNNTSSRLNRLEEIDSRRDQYIKQRFISKTWLQDTWKKIESLRQRNTNISDFNIIFSDLAEILELNGINGCKLYDSAIDQRIVRLGAYWGNYSDLVDLEFKMERAVELANDSAGMAIVEANSQTKHVPSTQVEYRMVNPLPQNAQNKLPPGVPMDLDSALAEVGFNFPAFREECIRRNRCVRCGKDFDGAHDARRRCPLPEDDWMEKSEVLALWKDWGGYLKEDNSFGVKCDPDRSISQRR
;
A
#
# COMPACT_ATOMS: atom_id res chain seq x y z
N MET A 1 -66.68 -10.14 -40.35
CA MET A 1 -65.31 -10.67 -40.57
C MET A 1 -64.26 -9.96 -39.69
N ARG A 2 -64.43 -9.87 -38.36
CA ARG A 2 -63.44 -9.23 -37.45
C ARG A 2 -63.08 -10.07 -36.22
N VAL A 3 -63.45 -11.34 -36.20
CA VAL A 3 -63.30 -12.20 -35.00
C VAL A 3 -62.05 -13.09 -35.07
N ASN A 4 -61.38 -13.22 -36.23
CA ASN A 4 -60.27 -14.16 -36.41
C ASN A 4 -58.87 -13.55 -36.18
N TYR A 5 -58.70 -12.24 -36.40
CA TYR A 5 -57.39 -11.60 -36.30
C TYR A 5 -56.81 -11.60 -34.89
N GLN A 6 -57.63 -11.42 -33.84
CA GLN A 6 -57.14 -11.45 -32.46
C GLN A 6 -56.68 -12.85 -32.05
N GLN A 7 -57.39 -13.89 -32.51
CA GLN A 7 -57.01 -15.27 -32.27
C GLN A 7 -55.71 -15.64 -33.01
N GLU A 8 -55.56 -15.22 -34.27
CA GLU A 8 -54.34 -15.42 -35.04
C GLU A 8 -53.13 -14.71 -34.42
N LEU A 9 -53.29 -13.46 -33.95
CA LEU A 9 -52.23 -12.73 -33.26
C LEU A 9 -51.84 -13.38 -31.93
N PHE A 10 -52.80 -13.92 -31.19
CA PHE A 10 -52.53 -14.66 -29.95
C PHE A 10 -51.74 -15.95 -30.24
N GLN A 11 -52.15 -16.73 -31.26
CA GLN A 11 -51.46 -17.95 -31.69
C GLN A 11 -50.03 -17.66 -32.19
N LEU A 12 -49.84 -16.55 -32.92
CA LEU A 12 -48.52 -16.10 -33.36
C LEU A 12 -47.63 -15.75 -32.16
N ARG A 13 -48.14 -15.01 -31.17
CA ARG A 13 -47.40 -14.67 -29.95
C ARG A 13 -46.96 -15.92 -29.18
N THR A 14 -47.87 -16.88 -28.95
CA THR A 14 -47.53 -18.12 -28.23
C THR A 14 -46.51 -18.97 -28.99
N THR A 15 -46.57 -18.97 -30.32
CA THR A 15 -45.61 -19.69 -31.17
C THR A 15 -44.21 -19.06 -31.09
N ILE A 16 -44.13 -17.73 -31.12
CA ILE A 16 -42.86 -16.99 -30.98
C ILE A 16 -42.25 -17.23 -29.60
N GLU A 17 -43.05 -17.14 -28.53
CA GLU A 17 -42.60 -17.40 -27.16
C GLU A 17 -42.10 -18.85 -26.99
N SER A 18 -42.81 -19.83 -27.55
CA SER A 18 -42.34 -21.23 -27.55
C SER A 18 -41.03 -21.41 -28.33
N PHE A 19 -40.90 -20.78 -29.49
CA PHE A 19 -39.67 -20.85 -30.29
C PHE A 19 -38.47 -20.22 -29.56
N ASN A 20 -38.67 -19.06 -28.92
CA ASN A 20 -37.64 -18.40 -28.13
C ASN A 20 -37.22 -19.26 -26.93
N ASN A 21 -38.18 -19.83 -26.18
CA ASN A 21 -37.89 -20.71 -25.05
C ASN A 21 -37.10 -21.96 -25.48
N ASN A 22 -37.46 -22.56 -26.62
CA ASN A 22 -36.73 -23.68 -27.19
C ASN A 22 -35.31 -23.29 -27.61
N THR A 23 -35.13 -22.09 -28.17
CA THR A 23 -33.83 -21.58 -28.60
C THR A 23 -32.92 -21.33 -27.39
N SER A 24 -33.41 -20.63 -26.35
CA SER A 24 -32.67 -20.42 -25.11
C SER A 24 -32.32 -21.74 -24.41
N SER A 25 -33.24 -22.70 -24.38
CA SER A 25 -32.97 -24.02 -23.80
C SER A 25 -31.87 -24.78 -24.54
N ARG A 26 -31.82 -24.66 -25.88
CA ARG A 26 -30.76 -25.26 -26.70
C ARG A 26 -29.41 -24.59 -26.48
N LEU A 27 -29.38 -23.26 -26.34
CA LEU A 27 -28.15 -22.51 -26.06
C LEU A 27 -27.57 -22.89 -24.70
N ASN A 28 -28.38 -22.90 -23.64
CA ASN A 28 -27.94 -23.33 -22.32
C ASN A 28 -27.37 -24.76 -22.33
N ARG A 29 -27.99 -25.66 -23.09
CA ARG A 29 -27.50 -27.05 -23.23
C ARG A 29 -26.18 -27.13 -23.98
N LEU A 30 -25.92 -26.25 -24.94
CA LEU A 30 -24.64 -26.18 -25.63
C LEU A 30 -23.53 -25.66 -24.71
N GLU A 31 -23.81 -24.61 -23.93
CA GLU A 31 -22.88 -24.10 -22.91
C GLU A 31 -22.53 -25.18 -21.87
N GLU A 32 -23.53 -25.95 -21.42
CA GLU A 32 -23.31 -27.04 -20.48
C GLU A 32 -22.44 -28.17 -21.06
N ILE A 33 -22.63 -28.50 -22.34
CA ILE A 33 -21.82 -29.50 -23.05
C ILE A 33 -20.37 -29.02 -23.18
N ASP A 34 -20.17 -27.76 -23.54
CA ASP A 34 -18.84 -27.18 -23.72
C ASP A 34 -18.09 -27.08 -22.39
N SER A 35 -18.76 -26.62 -21.33
CA SER A 35 -18.22 -26.60 -19.98
C SER A 35 -17.83 -28.01 -19.48
N ARG A 36 -18.67 -29.03 -19.71
CA ARG A 36 -18.35 -30.43 -19.40
C ARG A 36 -17.14 -30.95 -20.17
N ARG A 37 -17.02 -30.58 -21.44
CA ARG A 37 -15.90 -30.98 -22.29
C ARG A 37 -14.60 -30.38 -21.78
N ASP A 38 -14.61 -29.09 -21.46
CA ASP A 38 -13.45 -28.40 -20.90
C ASP A 38 -13.03 -28.97 -19.56
N GLN A 39 -13.99 -29.25 -18.68
CA GLN A 39 -13.72 -29.90 -17.40
C GLN A 39 -13.11 -31.30 -17.58
N TYR A 40 -13.61 -32.08 -18.54
CA TYR A 40 -13.07 -33.41 -18.88
C TYR A 40 -11.64 -33.32 -19.44
N ILE A 41 -11.37 -32.37 -20.33
CA ILE A 41 -10.02 -32.14 -20.87
C ILE A 41 -9.08 -31.72 -19.74
N LYS A 42 -9.46 -30.75 -18.91
CA LYS A 42 -8.70 -30.34 -17.73
C LYS A 42 -8.39 -31.55 -16.85
N GLN A 43 -9.38 -32.33 -16.42
CA GLN A 43 -9.14 -33.53 -15.59
C GLN A 43 -8.22 -34.58 -16.23
N ARG A 44 -8.28 -34.75 -17.56
CA ARG A 44 -7.54 -35.81 -18.26
C ARG A 44 -6.07 -35.46 -18.51
N PHE A 45 -5.77 -34.17 -18.69
CA PHE A 45 -4.44 -33.68 -19.07
C PHE A 45 -3.74 -32.92 -17.93
N ILE A 46 -4.48 -32.37 -16.98
CA ILE A 46 -3.96 -31.66 -15.82
C ILE A 46 -3.83 -32.65 -14.65
N SER A 47 -2.63 -33.19 -14.48
CA SER A 47 -2.29 -33.96 -13.29
C SER A 47 -2.23 -33.05 -12.05
N LYS A 48 -2.59 -33.58 -10.88
CA LYS A 48 -2.37 -32.91 -9.59
C LYS A 48 -0.91 -32.49 -9.39
N THR A 49 0.04 -33.30 -9.85
CA THR A 49 1.48 -32.98 -9.76
C THR A 49 1.82 -31.77 -10.64
N TRP A 50 1.30 -31.74 -11.87
CA TRP A 50 1.51 -30.64 -12.79
C TRP A 50 0.92 -29.33 -12.25
N LEU A 51 -0.27 -29.35 -11.63
CA LEU A 51 -0.83 -28.17 -10.97
C LEU A 51 0.05 -27.65 -9.84
N GLN A 52 0.58 -28.56 -9.01
CA GLN A 52 1.49 -28.18 -7.92
C GLN A 52 2.78 -27.56 -8.47
N ASP A 53 3.30 -28.07 -9.58
CA ASP A 53 4.49 -27.50 -10.22
C ASP A 53 4.18 -26.15 -10.88
N THR A 54 3.01 -25.97 -11.49
CA THR A 54 2.54 -24.67 -11.99
C THR A 54 2.38 -23.66 -10.86
N TRP A 55 1.84 -24.06 -9.71
CA TRP A 55 1.76 -23.24 -8.50
C TRP A 55 3.14 -22.77 -8.03
N LYS A 56 4.10 -23.68 -7.91
CA LYS A 56 5.49 -23.32 -7.58
C LYS A 56 6.10 -22.38 -8.62
N LYS A 57 5.77 -22.60 -9.90
CA LYS A 57 6.26 -21.76 -10.99
C LYS A 57 5.73 -20.34 -10.86
N ILE A 58 4.44 -20.13 -10.62
CA ILE A 58 3.89 -18.77 -10.46
C ILE A 58 4.38 -18.09 -9.18
N GLU A 59 4.51 -18.83 -8.07
CA GLU A 59 5.00 -18.28 -6.80
C GLU A 59 6.47 -17.83 -6.86
N SER A 60 7.28 -18.52 -7.66
CA SER A 60 8.70 -18.19 -7.88
C SER A 60 8.92 -17.19 -9.02
N LEU A 61 7.90 -16.92 -9.83
CA LEU A 61 7.99 -16.03 -10.98
C LEU A 61 8.25 -14.59 -10.52
N ARG A 62 9.27 -13.94 -11.09
CA ARG A 62 9.61 -12.54 -10.81
C ARG A 62 9.93 -11.82 -12.11
N GLN A 63 9.44 -10.59 -12.26
CA GLN A 63 9.67 -9.78 -13.46
C GLN A 63 11.16 -9.56 -13.71
N ARG A 64 11.93 -9.19 -12.68
CA ARG A 64 13.37 -8.92 -12.76
C ARG A 64 13.68 -7.93 -13.90
N ASN A 65 14.41 -8.37 -14.92
CA ASN A 65 14.83 -7.55 -16.05
C ASN A 65 13.92 -7.73 -17.29
N THR A 66 12.87 -8.55 -17.18
CA THR A 66 11.91 -8.77 -18.26
C THR A 66 11.00 -7.55 -18.42
N ASN A 67 10.65 -7.22 -19.66
CA ASN A 67 9.66 -6.19 -19.93
C ASN A 67 8.32 -6.56 -19.25
N ILE A 68 7.62 -5.57 -18.70
CA ILE A 68 6.35 -5.79 -17.99
C ILE A 68 5.30 -6.46 -18.89
N SER A 69 5.24 -6.12 -20.17
CA SER A 69 4.29 -6.71 -21.12
C SER A 69 4.60 -8.19 -21.38
N ASP A 70 5.87 -8.53 -21.61
CA ASP A 70 6.29 -9.92 -21.79
C ASP A 70 6.06 -10.76 -20.52
N PHE A 71 6.32 -10.15 -19.36
CA PHE A 71 6.02 -10.76 -18.08
C PHE A 71 4.52 -11.01 -17.91
N ASN A 72 3.68 -10.05 -18.29
CA ASN A 72 2.22 -10.16 -18.18
C ASN A 72 1.67 -11.30 -19.03
N ILE A 73 2.24 -11.56 -20.22
CA ILE A 73 1.86 -12.73 -21.03
C ILE A 73 2.08 -14.02 -20.24
N ILE A 74 3.30 -14.21 -19.71
CA ILE A 74 3.65 -15.42 -18.95
C ILE A 74 2.82 -15.54 -17.67
N PHE A 75 2.60 -14.42 -16.97
CA PHE A 75 1.82 -14.40 -15.74
C PHE A 75 0.35 -14.72 -16.02
N SER A 76 -0.24 -14.14 -17.06
CA SER A 76 -1.63 -14.36 -17.48
C SER A 76 -1.87 -15.82 -17.85
N ASP A 77 -0.97 -16.43 -18.62
CA ASP A 77 -1.06 -17.86 -18.98
C ASP A 77 -1.10 -18.75 -17.74
N LEU A 78 -0.22 -18.49 -16.77
CA LEU A 78 -0.17 -19.26 -15.51
C LEU A 78 -1.38 -18.97 -14.61
N ALA A 79 -1.83 -17.72 -14.56
CA ALA A 79 -3.01 -17.30 -13.81
C ALA A 79 -4.27 -17.98 -14.36
N GLU A 80 -4.42 -18.08 -15.68
CA GLU A 80 -5.55 -18.77 -16.32
C GLU A 80 -5.55 -20.27 -16.00
N ILE A 81 -4.40 -20.94 -16.12
CA ILE A 81 -4.25 -22.36 -15.78
C ILE A 81 -4.65 -22.65 -14.32
N LEU A 82 -4.29 -21.73 -13.41
CA LEU A 82 -4.54 -21.84 -11.98
C LEU A 82 -5.88 -21.22 -11.56
N GLU A 83 -6.65 -20.67 -12.52
CA GLU A 83 -7.91 -19.97 -12.31
C GLU A 83 -7.79 -18.83 -11.27
N LEU A 84 -6.66 -18.12 -11.29
CA LEU A 84 -6.41 -16.97 -10.43
C LEU A 84 -7.14 -15.74 -10.96
N ASN A 85 -8.05 -15.22 -10.15
CA ASN A 85 -8.75 -13.99 -10.43
C ASN A 85 -8.89 -13.14 -9.16
N GLY A 86 -9.41 -11.93 -9.34
CA GLY A 86 -9.77 -11.08 -8.21
C GLY A 86 -8.56 -10.61 -7.39
N ILE A 87 -8.83 -10.43 -6.10
CA ILE A 87 -7.88 -9.93 -5.10
C ILE A 87 -6.63 -10.81 -4.98
N ASN A 88 -6.77 -12.15 -5.09
CA ASN A 88 -5.65 -13.06 -4.89
C ASN A 88 -4.66 -13.00 -6.06
N GLY A 89 -5.18 -13.00 -7.29
CA GLY A 89 -4.36 -12.80 -8.49
C GLY A 89 -3.61 -11.46 -8.43
N CYS A 90 -4.33 -10.39 -8.07
CA CYS A 90 -3.76 -9.05 -7.93
C CYS A 90 -2.64 -8.97 -6.87
N LYS A 91 -2.79 -9.63 -5.73
CA LYS A 91 -1.75 -9.67 -4.68
C LYS A 91 -0.52 -10.45 -5.11
N LEU A 92 -0.73 -11.60 -5.77
CA LEU A 92 0.37 -12.41 -6.28
C LEU A 92 1.16 -11.64 -7.34
N TYR A 93 0.44 -10.98 -8.25
CA TYR A 93 1.00 -10.12 -9.27
C TYR A 93 1.85 -8.97 -8.69
N ASP A 94 1.31 -8.23 -7.71
CA ASP A 94 2.05 -7.15 -7.02
C ASP A 94 3.37 -7.63 -6.42
N SER A 95 3.39 -8.84 -5.87
CA SER A 95 4.61 -9.42 -5.30
C SER A 95 5.63 -9.89 -6.35
N ALA A 96 5.17 -10.12 -7.58
CA ALA A 96 5.95 -10.71 -8.65
C ALA A 96 6.60 -9.67 -9.56
N ILE A 97 6.00 -8.50 -9.71
CA ILE A 97 6.51 -7.40 -10.55
C ILE A 97 7.52 -6.51 -9.83
N ASP A 98 8.14 -5.59 -10.59
CA ASP A 98 9.03 -4.57 -10.04
C ASP A 98 8.29 -3.69 -9.03
N GLN A 99 8.80 -3.66 -7.80
CA GLN A 99 8.23 -2.90 -6.70
C GLN A 99 8.27 -1.39 -6.91
N ARG A 100 9.04 -0.88 -7.87
CA ARG A 100 8.97 0.52 -8.31
C ARG A 100 7.63 0.83 -8.98
N ILE A 101 7.13 -0.08 -9.82
CA ILE A 101 5.82 0.06 -10.49
C ILE A 101 4.70 0.08 -9.44
N VAL A 102 4.73 -0.87 -8.50
CA VAL A 102 3.74 -0.95 -7.40
C VAL A 102 3.74 0.33 -6.55
N ARG A 103 4.93 0.82 -6.19
CA ARG A 103 5.07 2.07 -5.39
C ARG A 103 4.59 3.30 -6.16
N LEU A 104 4.87 3.38 -7.46
CA LEU A 104 4.37 4.47 -8.29
C LEU A 104 2.83 4.46 -8.36
N GLY A 105 2.26 3.27 -8.56
CA GLY A 105 0.81 3.10 -8.54
C GLY A 105 0.17 3.48 -7.21
N ALA A 106 0.80 3.11 -6.09
CA ALA A 106 0.36 3.49 -4.75
C ALA A 106 0.47 5.02 -4.52
N TYR A 107 1.52 5.65 -5.03
CA TYR A 107 1.68 7.11 -4.97
C TYR A 107 0.54 7.85 -5.68
N TRP A 108 -0.02 7.26 -6.75
CA TRP A 108 -1.17 7.79 -7.47
C TRP A 108 -2.54 7.37 -6.92
N GLY A 109 -2.58 6.52 -5.89
CA GLY A 109 -3.81 6.13 -5.18
C GLY A 109 -4.72 5.11 -5.87
N ASN A 110 -4.63 4.92 -7.19
CA ASN A 110 -5.61 4.12 -7.95
C ASN A 110 -5.14 2.70 -8.31
N TYR A 111 -3.99 2.25 -7.82
CA TYR A 111 -3.42 0.94 -8.20
C TYR A 111 -3.64 -0.15 -7.14
N SER A 112 -3.55 0.20 -5.85
CA SER A 112 -3.61 -0.77 -4.76
C SER A 112 -5.01 -1.36 -4.54
N ASP A 113 -6.05 -0.60 -4.87
CA ASP A 113 -7.45 -0.98 -4.69
C ASP A 113 -8.01 -1.81 -5.85
N LEU A 114 -7.20 -2.04 -6.90
CA LEU A 114 -7.62 -2.82 -8.06
C LEU A 114 -7.77 -4.30 -7.69
N VAL A 115 -8.95 -4.82 -8.00
CA VAL A 115 -9.32 -6.23 -7.81
C VAL A 115 -9.38 -7.00 -9.12
N ASP A 116 -9.44 -6.32 -10.25
CA ASP A 116 -9.40 -6.92 -11.58
C ASP A 116 -7.96 -7.09 -12.03
N LEU A 117 -7.54 -8.34 -12.26
CA LEU A 117 -6.15 -8.67 -12.61
C LEU A 117 -5.76 -8.14 -13.99
N GLU A 118 -6.66 -8.19 -14.96
CA GLU A 118 -6.40 -7.73 -16.33
C GLU A 118 -6.20 -6.21 -16.34
N PHE A 119 -7.14 -5.48 -15.74
CA PHE A 119 -7.03 -4.03 -15.60
C PHE A 119 -5.80 -3.63 -14.77
N LYS A 120 -5.43 -4.41 -13.77
CA LYS A 120 -4.22 -4.17 -12.97
C LYS A 120 -2.94 -4.36 -13.79
N MET A 121 -2.90 -5.38 -14.63
CA MET A 121 -1.78 -5.62 -15.55
C MET A 121 -1.65 -4.48 -16.57
N GLU A 122 -2.77 -3.99 -17.13
CA GLU A 122 -2.77 -2.83 -18.03
C GLU A 122 -2.24 -1.58 -17.33
N ARG A 123 -2.72 -1.29 -16.12
CA ARG A 123 -2.25 -0.15 -15.33
C ARG A 123 -0.77 -0.25 -14.99
N ALA A 124 -0.26 -1.45 -14.72
CA ALA A 124 1.16 -1.68 -14.49
C ALA A 124 2.03 -1.37 -15.71
N VAL A 125 1.53 -1.63 -16.93
CA VAL A 125 2.22 -1.25 -18.18
C VAL A 125 2.28 0.27 -18.32
N GLU A 126 1.20 0.98 -18.07
CA GLU A 126 1.19 2.45 -18.10
C GLU A 126 2.19 3.05 -17.11
N LEU A 127 2.19 2.54 -15.88
CA LEU A 127 3.10 2.95 -14.81
C LEU A 127 4.56 2.68 -15.17
N ALA A 128 4.87 1.54 -15.78
CA ALA A 128 6.23 1.21 -16.22
C ALA A 128 6.72 2.15 -17.33
N ASN A 129 5.82 2.66 -18.16
CA ASN A 129 6.14 3.60 -19.23
C ASN A 129 6.29 5.05 -18.74
N ASP A 130 5.81 5.37 -17.53
CA ASP A 130 6.02 6.68 -16.91
C ASP A 130 7.45 6.81 -16.36
N SER A 131 8.38 7.10 -17.26
CA SER A 131 9.79 7.35 -16.89
C SER A 131 9.97 8.46 -15.84
N ALA A 132 9.12 9.47 -15.82
CA ALA A 132 9.22 10.57 -14.84
C ALA A 132 8.80 10.09 -13.45
N GLY A 133 7.66 9.42 -13.33
CA GLY A 133 7.21 8.81 -12.08
C GLY A 133 8.17 7.73 -11.58
N MET A 134 8.68 6.89 -12.47
CA MET A 134 9.66 5.85 -12.11
C MET A 134 10.96 6.45 -11.56
N ALA A 135 11.43 7.58 -12.11
CA ALA A 135 12.59 8.30 -11.58
C ALA A 135 12.32 8.90 -10.18
N ILE A 136 11.12 9.42 -9.94
CA ILE A 136 10.71 9.93 -8.62
C ILE A 136 10.72 8.82 -7.58
N VAL A 137 10.15 7.65 -7.91
CA VAL A 137 10.12 6.50 -7.01
C VAL A 137 11.52 5.96 -6.73
N GLU A 138 12.40 5.96 -7.74
CA GLU A 138 13.80 5.56 -7.59
C GLU A 138 14.56 6.52 -6.65
N ALA A 139 14.44 7.83 -6.85
CA ALA A 139 15.06 8.84 -5.99
C ALA A 139 14.59 8.71 -4.53
N ASN A 140 13.28 8.51 -4.31
CA ASN A 140 12.71 8.30 -2.98
C ASN A 140 13.14 6.98 -2.33
N SER A 141 13.59 5.99 -3.11
CA SER A 141 14.10 4.74 -2.58
C SER A 141 15.59 4.80 -2.20
N GLN A 142 16.36 5.69 -2.85
CA GLN A 142 17.78 5.89 -2.62
C GLN A 142 18.09 6.88 -1.47
N THR A 143 17.13 7.70 -1.04
CA THR A 143 17.29 8.65 0.08
C THR A 143 17.53 8.01 1.45
N LYS A 144 17.57 6.67 1.58
CA LYS A 144 18.07 6.00 2.79
C LYS A 144 19.60 6.07 2.95
N HIS A 145 20.35 6.48 1.92
CA HIS A 145 21.79 6.73 2.01
C HIS A 145 22.18 7.91 1.10
N VAL A 146 22.00 9.14 1.57
CA VAL A 146 22.74 10.28 1.01
C VAL A 146 23.43 11.00 2.17
N PRO A 147 24.77 11.00 2.24
CA PRO A 147 25.50 11.98 3.02
C PRO A 147 25.23 13.34 2.37
N SER A 148 24.83 14.32 3.18
CA SER A 148 24.54 15.70 2.79
C SER A 148 25.52 16.23 1.74
N THR A 149 25.14 16.19 0.46
CA THR A 149 25.85 16.86 -0.62
C THR A 149 25.38 18.31 -0.62
N GLN A 150 26.16 19.16 0.03
CA GLN A 150 26.02 20.60 -0.08
C GLN A 150 26.23 21.00 -1.56
N VAL A 151 25.21 21.62 -2.15
CA VAL A 151 25.32 22.25 -3.48
C VAL A 151 26.19 23.51 -3.33
N GLU A 152 27.40 23.47 -3.88
CA GLU A 152 28.35 24.58 -3.94
C GLU A 152 27.92 25.56 -5.05
N TYR A 153 27.25 26.65 -4.68
CA TYR A 153 27.08 27.81 -5.54
C TYR A 153 28.39 28.61 -5.59
N ARG A 154 29.07 28.60 -6.74
CA ARG A 154 30.12 29.58 -7.09
C ARG A 154 29.49 30.97 -7.22
N MET A 155 29.36 31.69 -6.10
CA MET A 155 29.26 33.15 -6.11
C MET A 155 30.67 33.72 -6.14
N VAL A 156 30.90 34.67 -7.05
CA VAL A 156 32.06 35.54 -7.03
C VAL A 156 32.07 36.26 -5.68
N ASN A 157 33.14 36.08 -4.91
CA ASN A 157 33.39 36.73 -3.62
C ASN A 157 33.05 38.23 -3.70
N PRO A 158 32.29 38.74 -2.72
CA PRO A 158 32.95 39.31 -1.55
C PRO A 158 32.61 38.49 -0.29
N LEU A 159 33.67 37.93 0.31
CA LEU A 159 33.80 37.35 1.66
C LEU A 159 32.79 37.85 2.74
N PRO A 160 32.47 37.05 3.78
CA PRO A 160 31.66 35.83 3.73
C PRO A 160 30.53 35.86 4.81
N GLN A 161 29.36 35.26 4.55
CA GLN A 161 28.58 34.50 5.56
C GLN A 161 27.32 33.82 4.96
N ASN A 162 27.50 32.52 4.72
CA ASN A 162 26.57 31.40 4.91
C ASN A 162 25.11 31.44 4.37
N ALA A 163 24.93 30.70 3.27
CA ALA A 163 23.88 29.73 2.95
C ALA A 163 22.38 30.08 2.94
N GLN A 164 21.83 29.89 1.73
CA GLN A 164 20.59 29.18 1.38
C GLN A 164 19.21 29.75 1.77
N ASN A 165 18.60 30.31 0.73
CA ASN A 165 17.17 30.30 0.41
C ASN A 165 16.43 29.03 0.86
N LYS A 166 15.25 29.19 1.49
CA LYS A 166 14.03 28.43 1.16
C LYS A 166 12.77 29.21 1.54
N LEU A 167 11.87 29.36 0.57
CA LEU A 167 10.41 29.38 0.73
C LEU A 167 9.83 28.71 -0.54
N PRO A 168 8.62 28.09 -0.55
CA PRO A 168 7.72 27.78 0.57
C PRO A 168 7.18 26.30 0.55
N PRO A 169 6.92 25.68 1.71
CA PRO A 169 6.01 24.53 1.80
C PRO A 169 4.55 25.01 1.94
N GLY A 170 3.67 24.43 1.11
CA GLY A 170 2.23 24.53 1.28
C GLY A 170 1.74 23.71 2.47
N VAL A 171 1.07 24.41 3.37
CA VAL A 171 0.09 24.00 4.39
C VAL A 171 0.47 22.80 5.30
N PRO A 172 0.90 23.12 6.54
CA PRO A 172 1.10 22.19 7.65
C PRO A 172 -0.19 21.45 8.03
N MET A 173 -0.10 20.22 8.54
CA MET A 173 -1.04 19.85 9.58
C MET A 173 -0.50 20.49 10.86
N ASP A 174 -1.24 21.46 11.40
CA ASP A 174 -0.90 22.34 12.55
C ASP A 174 -0.49 21.64 13.86
N LEU A 175 -0.34 20.31 13.87
CA LEU A 175 0.13 19.55 15.01
C LEU A 175 1.65 19.41 15.08
N ASP A 176 2.33 19.18 13.95
CA ASP A 176 3.78 19.00 13.92
C ASP A 176 4.51 20.34 14.10
N SER A 177 3.94 21.44 13.61
CA SER A 177 4.49 22.79 13.80
C SER A 177 4.38 23.28 15.24
N ALA A 178 3.27 22.98 15.93
CA ALA A 178 3.06 23.39 17.33
C ALA A 178 3.86 22.55 18.35
N LEU A 179 4.45 21.41 17.95
CA LEU A 179 5.19 20.50 18.83
C LEU A 179 6.70 20.46 18.53
N ALA A 180 7.11 20.79 17.29
CA ALA A 180 8.51 21.00 16.94
C ALA A 180 9.12 22.20 17.71
N GLU A 181 8.31 23.18 18.08
CA GLU A 181 8.72 24.30 18.93
C GLU A 181 9.11 23.84 20.34
N VAL A 182 8.56 22.70 20.79
CA VAL A 182 8.83 22.07 22.09
C VAL A 182 9.85 20.93 21.98
N GLY A 183 10.35 20.58 20.79
CA GLY A 183 11.33 19.48 20.62
C GLY A 183 10.71 18.07 20.60
N PHE A 184 9.38 17.97 20.55
CA PHE A 184 8.67 16.70 20.42
C PHE A 184 8.62 16.28 18.95
N ASN A 185 9.00 15.03 18.68
CA ASN A 185 8.94 14.42 17.36
C ASN A 185 8.03 13.19 17.42
N PHE A 186 6.82 13.28 16.87
CA PHE A 186 5.83 12.20 16.91
C PHE A 186 6.32 10.89 16.29
N PRO A 187 7.02 10.89 15.14
CA PRO A 187 7.77 9.74 14.65
C PRO A 187 8.70 9.08 15.69
N ALA A 188 9.49 9.87 16.43
CA ALA A 188 10.39 9.35 17.45
C ALA A 188 9.62 8.79 18.67
N PHE A 189 8.53 9.44 19.08
CA PHE A 189 7.62 8.93 20.10
C PHE A 189 7.01 7.58 19.71
N ARG A 190 6.61 7.43 18.44
CA ARG A 190 6.05 6.18 17.90
C ARG A 190 7.09 5.05 17.91
N GLU A 191 8.33 5.34 17.51
CA GLU A 191 9.43 4.37 17.57
C GLU A 191 9.72 3.93 19.01
N GLU A 192 9.69 4.87 19.96
CA GLU A 192 9.91 4.59 21.38
C GLU A 192 8.76 3.76 21.99
N CYS A 193 7.51 4.00 21.57
CA CYS A 193 6.36 3.16 21.93
C CYS A 193 6.55 1.71 21.45
N ILE A 194 7.03 1.51 20.22
CA ILE A 194 7.33 0.17 19.68
C ILE A 194 8.45 -0.48 20.51
N ARG A 195 9.52 0.27 20.79
CA ARG A 195 10.67 -0.22 21.58
C ARG A 195 10.27 -0.66 22.99
N ARG A 196 9.32 0.04 23.62
CA ARG A 196 8.83 -0.24 24.99
C ARG A 196 7.60 -1.14 25.02
N ASN A 197 7.16 -1.66 23.87
CA ASN A 197 5.95 -2.48 23.72
C ASN A 197 4.69 -1.80 24.31
N ARG A 198 4.48 -0.53 23.96
CA ARG A 198 3.34 0.29 24.41
C ARG A 198 2.47 0.72 23.25
N CYS A 199 1.18 0.84 23.52
CA CYS A 199 0.22 1.33 22.56
C CYS A 199 0.38 2.84 22.37
N VAL A 200 0.58 3.28 21.14
CA VAL A 200 0.70 4.70 20.76
C VAL A 200 -0.55 5.51 21.11
N ARG A 201 -1.72 4.85 21.20
CA ARG A 201 -3.01 5.53 21.42
C ARG A 201 -3.41 5.63 22.89
N CYS A 202 -3.13 4.62 23.71
CA CYS A 202 -3.52 4.63 25.12
C CYS A 202 -2.36 4.64 26.12
N GLY A 203 -1.12 4.53 25.66
CA GLY A 203 0.09 4.61 26.49
C GLY A 203 0.34 3.39 27.39
N LYS A 204 -0.61 2.46 27.44
CA LYS A 204 -0.53 1.19 28.18
C LYS A 204 0.29 0.16 27.42
N ASP A 205 0.72 -0.87 28.14
CA ASP A 205 1.47 -1.97 27.54
C ASP A 205 0.61 -2.70 26.49
N PHE A 206 1.25 -3.13 25.41
CA PHE A 206 0.61 -3.85 24.32
C PHE A 206 0.33 -5.29 24.79
N ASP A 207 -0.87 -5.50 25.32
CA ASP A 207 -1.35 -6.77 25.87
C ASP A 207 -2.08 -7.65 24.83
N GLY A 208 -2.54 -8.83 25.26
CA GLY A 208 -3.29 -9.76 24.38
C GLY A 208 -4.61 -9.17 23.84
N ALA A 209 -5.18 -8.15 24.47
CA ALA A 209 -6.36 -7.47 23.94
C ALA A 209 -6.02 -6.55 22.75
N HIS A 210 -4.82 -5.94 22.77
CA HIS A 210 -4.29 -5.19 21.64
C HIS A 210 -3.90 -6.10 20.47
N ASP A 211 -3.34 -7.27 20.75
CA ASP A 211 -2.96 -8.25 19.71
C ASP A 211 -4.20 -8.86 19.04
N ALA A 212 -5.21 -9.27 19.82
CA ALA A 212 -6.44 -9.88 19.31
C ALA A 212 -7.24 -8.94 18.38
N ARG A 213 -7.22 -7.63 18.63
CA ARG A 213 -7.95 -6.63 17.83
C ARG A 213 -7.09 -5.96 16.76
N ARG A 214 -5.78 -6.17 16.77
CA ARG A 214 -4.77 -5.43 15.97
C ARG A 214 -4.94 -3.91 16.02
N ARG A 215 -5.58 -3.39 17.07
CA ARG A 215 -5.92 -1.98 17.30
C ARG A 215 -6.05 -1.76 18.81
N CYS A 216 -5.90 -0.52 19.26
CA CYS A 216 -6.21 -0.14 20.63
C CYS A 216 -7.65 -0.57 20.99
N PRO A 217 -7.86 -1.31 22.09
CA PRO A 217 -9.18 -1.76 22.52
C PRO A 217 -10.04 -0.65 23.14
N LEU A 218 -9.43 0.51 23.44
CA LEU A 218 -10.12 1.67 24.00
C LEU A 218 -10.80 2.52 22.91
N PRO A 219 -11.99 3.08 23.19
CA PRO A 219 -12.68 4.00 22.30
C PRO A 219 -11.86 5.26 22.05
N GLU A 220 -12.15 5.96 20.94
CA GLU A 220 -11.36 7.13 20.52
C GLU A 220 -11.38 8.28 21.53
N ASP A 221 -12.45 8.37 22.32
CA ASP A 221 -12.62 9.35 23.40
C ASP A 221 -11.68 9.10 24.60
N ASP A 222 -11.17 7.87 24.74
CA ASP A 222 -10.24 7.46 25.81
C ASP A 222 -8.79 7.35 25.30
N TRP A 223 -8.48 7.91 24.13
CA TRP A 223 -7.10 8.01 23.66
C TRP A 223 -6.35 9.07 24.45
N MET A 224 -5.04 8.88 24.56
CA MET A 224 -4.19 9.80 25.29
C MET A 224 -4.31 11.21 24.71
N GLU A 225 -4.56 12.16 25.60
CA GLU A 225 -4.52 13.56 25.24
C GLU A 225 -3.07 14.02 25.02
N LYS A 226 -2.91 15.15 24.32
CA LYS A 226 -1.61 15.73 23.99
C LYS A 226 -0.73 15.93 25.24
N SER A 227 -1.32 16.30 26.37
CA SER A 227 -0.64 16.45 27.66
C SER A 227 -0.04 15.14 28.19
N GLU A 228 -0.78 14.04 28.06
CA GLU A 228 -0.36 12.71 28.50
C GLU A 228 0.74 12.14 27.62
N VAL A 229 0.65 12.35 26.30
CA VAL A 229 1.69 11.98 25.33
C VAL A 229 3.02 12.67 25.67
N LEU A 230 2.98 13.97 26.00
CA LEU A 230 4.17 14.74 26.36
C LEU A 230 4.74 14.33 27.73
N ALA A 231 3.88 14.03 28.70
CA ALA A 231 4.32 13.51 30.00
C ALA A 231 5.02 12.15 29.86
N LEU A 232 4.47 11.26 29.04
CA LEU A 232 5.04 9.96 28.74
C LEU A 232 6.38 10.09 28.01
N TRP A 233 6.49 11.03 27.08
CA TRP A 233 7.74 11.33 26.38
C TRP A 233 8.82 11.88 27.32
N LYS A 234 8.47 12.78 28.25
CA LYS A 234 9.40 13.29 29.28
C LYS A 234 9.90 12.18 30.20
N ASP A 235 9.02 11.30 30.67
CA ASP A 235 9.39 10.14 31.50
C ASP A 235 10.43 9.23 30.81
N TRP A 236 10.39 9.18 29.49
CA TRP A 236 11.32 8.36 28.69
C TRP A 236 12.64 9.05 28.37
N GLY A 237 12.86 10.27 28.88
CA GLY A 237 14.06 11.07 28.60
C GLY A 237 14.00 11.82 27.26
N GLY A 238 12.80 11.97 26.69
CA GLY A 238 12.57 12.80 25.53
C GLY A 238 12.77 14.28 25.87
N TYR A 239 13.62 14.97 25.11
CA TYR A 239 13.91 16.38 25.34
C TYR A 239 12.71 17.26 24.99
N LEU A 240 12.22 18.07 25.95
CA LEU A 240 11.32 19.18 25.67
C LEU A 240 12.04 20.52 25.90
N LYS A 241 11.93 21.47 24.98
CA LYS A 241 12.61 22.78 25.04
C LYS A 241 12.23 23.64 26.26
N GLU A 242 11.11 23.36 26.93
CA GLU A 242 10.66 24.10 28.12
C GLU A 242 11.54 23.85 29.36
N ASP A 243 12.31 22.76 29.37
CA ASP A 243 13.22 22.44 30.48
C ASP A 243 14.48 23.35 30.50
N ASN A 244 14.63 24.24 29.51
CA ASN A 244 15.67 25.27 29.47
C ASN A 244 15.27 26.60 30.15
N SER A 245 14.08 26.69 30.77
CA SER A 245 13.54 27.96 31.30
C SER A 245 13.43 28.07 32.82
N PHE A 246 13.93 27.10 33.60
CA PHE A 246 14.06 27.26 35.05
C PHE A 246 15.44 26.87 35.58
N GLY A 247 16.22 27.92 35.89
CA GLY A 247 17.00 27.92 37.10
C GLY A 247 18.43 27.42 36.98
N VAL A 248 19.30 28.35 36.58
CA VAL A 248 20.59 28.53 37.26
C VAL A 248 20.36 28.40 38.77
N LYS A 249 20.85 27.32 39.37
CA LYS A 249 21.40 27.38 40.72
C LYS A 249 22.87 27.03 40.61
N CYS A 250 23.66 28.10 40.57
CA CYS A 250 25.00 28.07 41.14
C CYS A 250 24.86 27.59 42.59
N ASP A 251 25.67 26.62 42.99
CA ASP A 251 26.25 26.66 44.32
C ASP A 251 27.78 26.54 44.18
N PRO A 252 28.54 27.39 44.89
CA PRO A 252 29.98 27.55 44.74
C PRO A 252 30.76 26.60 45.66
N ASP A 253 32.05 26.51 45.37
CA ASP A 253 33.13 26.02 46.24
C ASP A 253 33.15 24.54 46.66
N ARG A 254 34.00 23.78 45.95
CA ARG A 254 35.08 23.07 46.67
C ARG A 254 36.34 22.88 45.81
N SER A 255 37.20 23.89 45.90
CA SER A 255 38.67 23.81 46.00
C SER A 255 39.38 22.54 45.54
N ILE A 256 40.24 22.71 44.55
CA ILE A 256 41.45 21.94 44.30
C ILE A 256 42.34 21.95 45.57
N SER A 257 42.77 20.77 46.03
CA SER A 257 44.01 20.64 46.81
C SER A 257 44.70 19.29 46.53
N GLN A 258 45.75 19.39 45.71
CA GLN A 258 47.08 18.81 45.89
C GLN A 258 47.30 17.28 46.07
N ARG A 259 48.13 16.76 45.16
CA ARG A 259 49.36 15.99 45.40
C ARG A 259 49.40 15.10 46.66
N ARG A 260 49.36 13.79 46.45
CA ARG A 260 50.55 12.91 46.52
C ARG A 260 50.27 11.59 45.83
#